data_AF-A0A1V4KAA9-F1
#
_entry.id   AF-A0A1V4KAA9-F1
#
_cell.length_a   1.000
_cell.length_b   1.000
_cell.length_c   1.000
_cell.angle_alpha   90.00
_cell.angle_beta   90.00
_cell.angle_gamma   90.00
#
_symmetry.space_group_name_H-M   'P 1'
#
loop_
_entity.id
_entity.type
_entity.pdbx_description
1 polymer ?
#
loop_
_entity_poly.entity_id
_entity_poly.type
_entity_poly.pdbx_seq_one_letter_code
_entity_poly.pdbx_strand_id
1 'polypeptide(L)'
;MVTVKVAVLFAVLLTVPLIHFPARKAVLMVFFCHLPVSWICHILVTLTLNTIVVLFAMYVPDIKNVFGVVGSTTSTCLLFVYPGLFYLKLSREDFLSPQKLGACALVVFGICVGLLSLVLIIFNWVHQ
;
A
#
# COMPACT_ATOMS: atom_id res chain seq x y z
N MET A 1 28.69 0.88 14.56
CA MET A 1 27.32 1.42 14.46
C MET A 1 27.17 2.50 13.38
N VAL A 2 28.11 3.45 13.25
CA VAL A 2 28.06 4.53 12.23
C VAL A 2 28.07 3.97 10.80
N THR A 3 28.93 2.99 10.48
CA THR A 3 29.00 2.36 9.15
C THR A 3 27.67 1.78 8.69
N VAL A 4 26.93 1.10 9.59
CA VAL A 4 25.61 0.53 9.28
C VAL A 4 24.60 1.64 8.97
N LYS A 5 24.59 2.73 9.76
CA LYS A 5 23.71 3.88 9.50
C LYS A 5 24.02 4.53 8.15
N VAL A 6 25.29 4.73 7.83
CA VAL A 6 25.70 5.32 6.53
C VAL A 6 25.30 4.40 5.38
N ALA A 7 25.51 3.09 5.50
CA ALA A 7 25.10 2.13 4.48
C ALA A 7 23.57 2.12 4.27
N VAL A 8 22.79 2.15 5.35
CA VAL A 8 21.32 2.22 5.28
C VAL A 8 20.87 3.53 4.65
N LEU A 9 21.43 4.67 5.04
CA LEU A 9 21.11 5.96 4.43
C LEU A 9 21.43 5.99 2.94
N PHE A 10 22.57 5.45 2.54
CA PHE A 10 22.96 5.34 1.14
C PHE A 10 22.00 4.44 0.36
N ALA A 11 21.62 3.28 0.92
CA ALA A 11 20.63 2.39 0.31
C ALA A 11 19.25 3.07 0.16
N VAL A 12 18.79 3.79 1.17
CA VAL A 12 17.53 4.54 1.11
C VAL A 12 17.60 5.64 0.06
N LEU A 13 18.70 6.40 0.01
CA LEU A 13 18.91 7.46 -1.00
C LEU A 13 18.79 6.92 -2.43
N LEU A 14 19.34 5.75 -2.71
CA LEU A 14 19.29 5.12 -4.03
C LEU A 14 17.93 4.48 -4.35
N THR A 15 17.21 3.97 -3.35
CA THR A 15 15.94 3.27 -3.55
C THR A 15 14.72 4.20 -3.61
N VAL A 16 14.75 5.34 -2.92
CA VAL A 16 13.65 6.32 -2.90
C VAL A 16 13.25 6.81 -4.30
N PRO A 17 14.19 7.16 -5.21
CA PRO A 17 13.84 7.55 -6.59
C PRO A 17 13.16 6.42 -7.38
N LEU A 18 13.63 5.18 -7.20
CA LEU A 18 13.10 4.00 -7.87
C LEU A 18 11.65 3.72 -7.44
N ILE A 19 11.31 3.97 -6.17
CA ILE A 19 9.95 3.79 -5.64
C ILE A 19 9.04 4.98 -5.98
N HIS A 20 9.58 6.21 -6.03
CA HIS A 20 8.80 7.41 -6.38
C HIS A 20 8.30 7.40 -7.81
N PHE A 21 9.06 6.83 -8.75
CA PHE A 21 8.67 6.75 -10.15
C PHE A 21 7.33 5.99 -10.36
N PRO A 22 7.19 4.71 -9.94
CA PRO A 22 5.93 3.99 -10.06
C PRO A 22 4.84 4.59 -9.18
N ALA A 23 5.16 5.14 -8.00
CA ALA A 23 4.18 5.80 -7.15
C ALA A 23 3.51 6.99 -7.85
N ARG A 24 4.32 7.90 -8.44
CA ARG A 24 3.80 9.01 -9.24
C ARG A 24 2.98 8.51 -10.43
N LYS A 25 3.46 7.49 -11.13
CA LYS A 25 2.74 6.92 -12.28
C LYS A 25 1.39 6.33 -11.85
N ALA A 26 1.31 5.65 -10.72
CA ALA A 26 0.07 5.12 -10.18
C ALA A 26 -0.93 6.23 -9.84
N VAL A 27 -0.49 7.31 -9.17
CA VAL A 27 -1.34 8.47 -8.86
C VAL A 27 -1.85 9.13 -10.15
N LEU A 28 -0.99 9.35 -11.14
CA LEU A 28 -1.40 9.91 -12.43
C LEU A 28 -2.38 9.00 -13.17
N MET A 29 -2.20 7.68 -13.14
CA MET A 29 -3.12 6.73 -13.76
C MET A 29 -4.49 6.74 -13.08
N VAL A 30 -4.55 6.86 -11.74
CA VAL A 30 -5.81 6.83 -10.99
C VAL A 30 -6.58 8.15 -11.13
N PHE A 31 -5.91 9.30 -11.05
CA PHE A 31 -6.59 10.61 -11.05
C PHE A 31 -6.60 11.32 -12.40
N PHE A 32 -5.62 11.05 -13.28
CA PHE A 32 -5.36 11.82 -14.50
C PHE A 32 -5.29 10.92 -15.75
N CYS A 33 -5.97 9.77 -15.75
CA CYS A 33 -5.92 8.75 -16.82
C CYS A 33 -6.14 9.31 -18.24
N HIS A 34 -6.91 10.39 -18.38
CA HIS A 34 -7.33 10.96 -19.66
C HIS A 34 -6.60 12.25 -20.06
N LEU A 35 -5.69 12.77 -19.23
CA LEU A 35 -5.01 14.04 -19.49
C LEU A 35 -3.67 13.86 -20.24
N PRO A 36 -3.33 14.74 -21.20
CA PRO A 36 -2.05 14.69 -21.87
C PRO A 36 -0.90 14.92 -20.88
N VAL A 37 0.25 14.34 -21.19
CA VAL A 37 1.48 14.44 -20.39
C VAL A 37 1.88 15.90 -20.24
N SER A 38 1.64 16.47 -19.05
CA SER A 38 2.01 17.85 -18.71
C SER A 38 3.08 17.86 -17.63
N TRP A 39 4.20 18.53 -17.91
CA TRP A 39 5.30 18.70 -16.94
C TRP A 39 4.85 19.34 -15.63
N ILE A 40 3.88 20.28 -15.69
CA ILE A 40 3.32 20.94 -14.51
C ILE A 40 2.59 19.91 -13.63
N CYS A 41 1.79 19.02 -14.24
CA CYS A 41 1.09 17.96 -13.51
C CYS A 41 2.08 17.01 -12.82
N HIS A 42 3.16 16.62 -13.52
CA HIS A 42 4.21 15.79 -12.93
C HIS A 42 4.90 16.46 -11.72
N ILE A 43 5.20 17.75 -11.82
CA ILE A 43 5.81 18.52 -10.72
C ILE A 43 4.84 18.61 -9.54
N LEU A 44 3.58 18.98 -9.78
CA LEU A 44 2.55 19.11 -8.74
C LEU A 44 2.29 17.79 -8.00
N VAL A 45 2.19 16.68 -8.72
CA VAL A 45 2.00 15.36 -8.10
C VAL A 45 3.22 14.97 -7.26
N THR A 46 4.43 15.21 -7.77
CA THR A 46 5.66 14.90 -7.02
C THR A 46 5.78 15.76 -5.77
N LEU A 47 5.46 17.05 -5.86
CA LEU A 47 5.46 17.95 -4.72
C LEU A 47 4.44 17.51 -3.67
N THR A 48 3.21 17.21 -4.09
CA THR A 48 2.14 16.71 -3.20
C THR A 48 2.56 15.42 -2.49
N LEU A 49 3.13 14.45 -3.22
CA LEU A 49 3.63 13.19 -2.63
C LEU A 49 4.71 13.45 -1.59
N ASN A 50 5.71 14.28 -1.90
CA ASN A 50 6.76 14.64 -0.95
C ASN A 50 6.22 15.37 0.28
N THR A 51 5.28 16.30 0.11
CA THR A 51 4.63 17.00 1.22
C THR A 51 3.92 16.01 2.15
N ILE A 52 3.17 15.05 1.60
CA ILE A 52 2.52 14.01 2.40
C ILE A 52 3.56 13.20 3.18
N VAL A 53 4.62 12.72 2.54
CA VAL A 53 5.67 11.92 3.19
C VAL A 53 6.36 12.71 4.32
N VAL A 54 6.69 13.98 4.08
CA VAL A 54 7.33 14.84 5.10
C VAL A 54 6.39 15.11 6.27
N LEU A 55 5.10 15.37 6.01
CA LEU A 55 4.10 15.55 7.08
C LEU A 55 3.97 14.26 7.91
N PHE A 56 3.89 13.10 7.27
CA PHE A 56 3.88 11.81 7.98
C PHE A 56 5.14 11.63 8.85
N ALA A 57 6.32 11.97 8.33
CA ALA A 57 7.57 11.86 9.08
C ALA A 57 7.65 12.83 10.27
N MET A 58 6.96 13.99 10.20
CA MET A 58 6.92 14.96 11.29
C MET A 58 5.90 14.60 12.37
N TYR A 59 4.74 14.07 11.99
CA TYR A 59 3.64 13.80 12.92
C TYR A 59 3.62 12.38 13.48
N VAL A 60 4.20 11.40 12.81
CA VAL A 60 4.23 10.02 13.29
C VAL A 60 5.54 9.75 14.04
N PRO A 61 5.51 9.56 15.37
CA PRO A 61 6.72 9.46 16.19
C PRO A 61 7.49 8.15 15.96
N ASP A 62 6.79 7.08 15.56
CA ASP A 62 7.36 5.74 15.39
C ASP A 62 7.08 5.16 14.01
N ILE A 63 8.15 4.83 13.28
CA ILE A 63 8.07 4.17 11.96
C ILE A 63 7.38 2.79 12.03
N LYS A 64 7.42 2.14 13.21
CA LYS A 64 6.72 0.87 13.46
C LYS A 64 5.22 1.01 13.27
N ASN A 65 4.63 2.16 13.61
CA ASN A 65 3.20 2.41 13.47
C ASN A 65 2.81 2.50 11.99
N VAL A 66 3.64 3.18 11.19
CA VAL A 66 3.47 3.26 9.74
C VAL A 66 3.56 1.87 9.11
N PHE A 67 4.61 1.11 9.44
CA PHE A 67 4.79 -0.24 8.90
C PHE A 67 3.73 -1.23 9.38
N GLY A 68 3.20 -1.08 10.60
CA GLY A 68 2.09 -1.88 11.10
C GLY A 68 0.83 -1.67 10.25
N VAL A 69 0.38 -0.42 10.10
CA VAL A 69 -0.84 -0.12 9.35
C VAL A 69 -0.67 -0.47 7.88
N VAL A 70 0.36 0.07 7.22
CA VAL A 70 0.59 -0.18 5.78
C VAL A 70 0.83 -1.67 5.51
N GLY A 71 1.62 -2.33 6.36
CA GLY A 71 1.91 -3.75 6.24
C GLY A 71 0.65 -4.61 6.38
N SER A 72 -0.19 -4.34 7.38
CA SER A 72 -1.42 -5.11 7.60
C SER A 72 -2.45 -4.89 6.50
N THR A 73 -2.69 -3.64 6.06
CA THR A 73 -3.68 -3.35 5.03
C THR A 73 -3.20 -3.77 3.65
N THR A 74 -2.02 -3.33 3.23
CA THR A 74 -1.56 -3.54 1.85
C THR A 74 -1.22 -5.01 1.60
N SER A 75 -0.62 -5.71 2.56
CA SER A 75 -0.29 -7.13 2.37
C SER A 75 -1.54 -8.00 2.32
N THR A 76 -2.52 -7.77 3.21
CA THR A 76 -3.77 -8.56 3.17
C THR A 76 -4.57 -8.29 1.91
N CYS A 77 -4.61 -7.04 1.44
CA CYS A 77 -5.22 -6.72 0.16
C CYS A 77 -4.52 -7.41 -1.02
N LEU A 78 -3.20 -7.29 -1.13
CA LEU A 78 -2.43 -7.85 -2.25
C LEU A 78 -2.37 -9.37 -2.27
N LEU A 79 -2.28 -10.02 -1.10
CA LEU A 79 -2.11 -11.47 -1.02
C LEU A 79 -3.41 -12.25 -1.07
N PHE A 80 -4.50 -11.71 -0.51
CA PHE A 80 -5.76 -12.44 -0.36
C PHE A 80 -6.92 -11.79 -1.12
N VAL A 81 -7.16 -10.50 -0.89
CA VAL A 81 -8.37 -9.83 -1.39
C VAL A 81 -8.33 -9.62 -2.90
N TYR A 82 -7.26 -9.04 -3.46
CA TYR A 82 -7.19 -8.77 -4.89
C TYR A 82 -7.14 -10.04 -5.75
N PRO A 83 -6.35 -11.08 -5.43
CA PRO A 83 -6.38 -12.33 -6.19
C PRO A 83 -7.78 -12.96 -6.21
N GLY A 84 -8.48 -12.99 -5.07
CA GLY A 84 -9.84 -13.50 -4.98
C GLY A 84 -10.84 -12.65 -5.77
N LEU A 85 -10.76 -11.32 -5.66
CA LEU A 85 -11.61 -10.40 -6.44
C LEU A 85 -11.39 -10.52 -7.96
N PHE A 86 -10.13 -10.58 -8.40
CA PHE A 86 -9.81 -10.74 -9.81
C PHE A 86 -10.30 -12.08 -10.35
N TYR A 87 -10.14 -13.15 -9.58
CA TYR A 87 -10.68 -14.45 -9.96
C TYR A 87 -12.21 -14.41 -10.06
N LEU A 88 -12.91 -13.87 -9.06
CA LEU A 88 -14.37 -13.77 -9.07
C LEU A 88 -14.91 -12.91 -10.22
N LYS A 89 -14.21 -11.82 -10.56
CA LYS A 89 -14.60 -10.91 -11.65
C LYS A 89 -14.33 -11.48 -13.04
N LEU A 90 -13.25 -12.22 -13.23
CA LEU A 90 -12.83 -12.72 -14.54
C LEU A 90 -13.36 -14.13 -14.83
N SER A 91 -13.62 -14.93 -13.79
CA SER A 91 -14.08 -16.32 -13.95
C SER A 91 -15.52 -16.38 -14.49
N ARG A 92 -15.69 -17.18 -15.55
CA ARG A 92 -16.98 -17.47 -16.20
C ARG A 92 -17.69 -18.70 -15.64
N GLU A 93 -17.13 -19.33 -14.60
CA GLU A 93 -17.73 -20.49 -13.96
C GLU A 93 -19.05 -20.14 -13.23
N ASP A 94 -19.89 -21.14 -12.96
CA ASP A 94 -21.08 -20.95 -12.14
C ASP A 94 -20.71 -20.53 -10.71
N PHE A 95 -21.55 -19.73 -10.06
CA PHE A 95 -21.31 -19.23 -8.69
C PHE A 95 -21.15 -20.35 -7.65
N LEU A 96 -21.64 -21.55 -7.94
CA LEU A 96 -21.54 -22.74 -7.09
C LEU A 96 -20.29 -23.59 -7.36
N SER A 97 -19.44 -23.20 -8.31
CA SER A 97 -18.17 -23.86 -8.56
C SER A 97 -17.29 -23.82 -7.29
N PRO A 98 -16.67 -24.94 -6.89
CA PRO A 98 -15.81 -24.99 -5.72
C PRO A 98 -14.64 -23.99 -5.84
N GLN A 99 -14.15 -23.70 -7.05
CA GLN A 99 -13.11 -22.69 -7.24
C GLN A 99 -13.62 -21.27 -6.97
N LYS A 100 -14.83 -20.92 -7.40
CA LYS A 100 -15.45 -19.62 -7.09
C LYS A 100 -15.76 -19.46 -5.61
N LEU A 101 -16.21 -20.52 -4.95
CA LEU A 101 -16.43 -20.51 -3.50
C LEU A 101 -15.10 -20.32 -2.75
N GLY A 102 -14.04 -21.00 -3.18
CA GLY A 102 -12.69 -20.82 -2.65
C GLY A 102 -12.16 -19.39 -2.81
N ALA A 103 -12.38 -18.77 -3.97
CA ALA A 103 -12.01 -17.37 -4.19
C ALA A 103 -12.81 -16.40 -3.31
N CYS A 104 -14.11 -16.66 -3.10
CA CYS A 104 -14.93 -15.91 -2.15
C CYS A 104 -14.42 -16.03 -0.71
N ALA A 105 -14.13 -17.26 -0.27
CA ALA A 105 -13.56 -17.52 1.05
C ALA A 105 -12.21 -16.81 1.24
N LEU A 106 -11.36 -16.77 0.21
CA LEU A 106 -10.08 -16.06 0.24
C LEU A 106 -10.25 -14.55 0.46
N VAL A 107 -11.24 -13.93 -0.21
CA VAL A 107 -11.56 -12.51 -0.02
C VAL A 107 -12.04 -12.25 1.40
N VAL A 108 -12.99 -13.06 1.90
CA VAL A 108 -13.54 -12.93 3.26
C VAL A 108 -12.43 -13.09 4.30
N PHE A 109 -11.59 -14.12 4.15
CA PHE A 109 -10.44 -14.34 5.00
C PHE A 109 -9.48 -13.14 5.01
N GLY A 110 -9.13 -12.62 3.83
CA GLY A 110 -8.27 -11.45 3.70
C GLY A 110 -8.82 -10.21 4.42
N ILE A 111 -10.13 -9.96 4.29
CA ILE A 111 -10.80 -8.85 4.99
C ILE A 111 -10.78 -9.07 6.50
N CYS A 112 -11.13 -10.26 6.98
CA CYS A 112 -11.13 -10.58 8.41
C CYS A 112 -9.74 -10.42 9.04
N VAL A 113 -8.70 -10.98 8.40
CA VAL A 113 -7.32 -10.87 8.88
C VAL A 113 -6.82 -9.43 8.85
N GLY A 114 -7.14 -8.68 7.79
CA GLY A 114 -6.79 -7.26 7.68
C GLY A 114 -7.42 -6.43 8.80
N LEU A 115 -8.73 -6.58 9.02
CA LEU A 115 -9.45 -5.89 10.08
C LEU A 115 -8.95 -6.27 11.47
N LEU A 116 -8.75 -7.56 11.74
CA LEU A 116 -8.22 -8.04 13.01
C LEU A 116 -6.84 -7.44 13.29
N SER A 117 -5.95 -7.45 12.29
CA SER A 117 -4.60 -6.89 12.41
C SER A 117 -4.65 -5.39 12.70
N LEU A 118 -5.52 -4.66 12.00
CA LEU A 118 -5.68 -3.22 12.17
C LEU A 118 -6.24 -2.89 13.56
N VAL A 119 -7.24 -3.63 14.04
CA VAL A 119 -7.78 -3.51 15.40
C VAL A 119 -6.69 -3.74 16.45
N LEU A 120 -5.87 -4.79 16.29
CA LEU A 120 -4.77 -5.08 17.22
C LEU A 120 -3.72 -3.97 17.24
N ILE A 121 -3.37 -3.40 16.08
CA ILE A 121 -2.43 -2.29 15.98
C ILE A 121 -2.98 -1.06 16.72
N ILE A 122 -4.25 -0.69 16.47
CA ILE A 122 -4.89 0.44 17.16
C ILE A 122 -5.00 0.18 18.66
N PHE A 123 -5.40 -1.02 19.07
CA PHE A 123 -5.50 -1.38 20.48
C PHE A 123 -4.15 -1.24 21.18
N ASN A 124 -3.07 -1.68 20.54
CA ASN A 124 -1.71 -1.51 21.05
C ASN A 124 -1.33 -0.03 21.16
N TRP A 125 -1.74 0.83 20.22
CA TRP A 125 -1.48 2.27 20.33
C TRP A 125 -2.21 2.96 21.48
N VAL A 126 -3.43 2.51 21.79
CA VAL A 126 -4.23 3.09 22.89
C VAL A 126 -3.69 2.69 24.26
N HIS A 127 -3.04 1.52 24.37
CA HIS A 127 -2.50 0.99 25.61
C HIS A 127 -1.01 1.26 25.81
N GLN A 128 -0.41 2.07 24.93
CA GLN A 128 1.01 2.43 24.95
C GLN A 128 1.19 3.88 25.41
#